data_AF-A0A7W0D9S7-F1
#
_entry.id   AF-A0A7W0D9S7-F1
#
_cell.length_a   1.000
_cell.length_b   1.000
_cell.length_c   1.000
_cell.angle_alpha   90.00
_cell.angle_beta   90.00
_cell.angle_gamma   90.00
#
_symmetry.space_group_name_H-M   'P 1'
#
loop_
_entity.id
_entity.type
_entity.pdbx_description
1 polymer ?
#
loop_
_entity_poly.entity_id
_entity_poly.type
_entity_poly.pdbx_seq_one_letter_code
_entity_poly.pdbx_strand_id
1 'polypeptide(L)' 'MDFYHSPIYLSILNTEWFMWIVVGSVLGINFFAPVIVWYHLKGKHFIQKFKELKRQ' A
#
# COMPACT_ATOMS: atom_id res chain seq x y z
N MET A 1 26.35 12.49 17.91
CA MET A 1 25.97 11.28 17.13
C MET A 1 24.60 11.57 16.57
N ASP A 2 24.54 12.31 15.47
CA ASP A 2 23.28 12.78 14.90
C ASP A 2 23.02 12.01 13.61
N PHE A 3 22.10 11.06 13.67
CA PHE A 3 21.69 10.23 12.52
C PHE A 3 21.31 11.09 11.31
N TYR A 4 20.71 12.25 11.55
CA TYR A 4 20.31 13.24 10.55
C TYR A 4 21.49 13.94 9.86
N HIS A 5 22.68 13.93 10.46
CA HIS A 5 23.91 14.43 9.84
C HIS A 5 24.74 13.29 9.24
N SER A 6 24.25 12.04 9.27
CA SER A 6 24.95 10.94 8.64
C SER A 6 24.97 11.11 7.12
N PRO A 7 26.09 10.79 6.46
CA PRO A 7 26.19 10.88 5.01
C PRO A 7 25.16 10.00 4.30
N ILE A 8 24.81 8.86 4.90
CA ILE A 8 23.76 7.97 4.38
C ILE A 8 22.39 8.66 4.41
N TYR A 9 22.06 9.37 5.49
CA TYR A 9 20.81 10.11 5.58
C TYR A 9 20.75 11.23 4.53
N LEU A 10 21.79 12.06 4.47
CA LEU A 10 21.85 13.19 3.52
C LEU A 10 21.85 12.74 2.05
N SER A 11 22.61 11.70 1.72
CA SER A 11 22.81 11.28 0.33
C SER A 11 21.76 10.31 -0.19
N ILE A 12 21.01 9.62 0.67
CA ILE A 12 20.07 8.56 0.25
C ILE A 12 18.68 8.83 0.82
N LEU A 13 18.53 8.88 2.15
CA LEU A 13 17.21 8.91 2.80
C LEU A 13 16.51 10.28 2.68
N ASN A 14 17.26 11.38 2.62
CA ASN A 14 16.73 12.73 2.48
C ASN A 14 16.60 13.17 1.01
N THR A 15 16.86 12.28 0.06
CA THR A 15 16.69 12.61 -1.36
C THR A 15 15.21 12.66 -1.70
N GLU A 16 14.80 13.66 -2.49
CA GLU A 16 13.40 13.89 -2.84
C GLU A 16 12.73 12.65 -3.45
N TRP A 17 13.40 12.00 -4.40
CA TRP A 17 12.92 10.78 -5.04
C TRP A 17 12.69 9.63 -4.05
N PHE A 18 13.61 9.42 -3.10
CA PHE A 18 13.46 8.38 -2.08
C PHE A 18 12.25 8.67 -1.17
N MET A 19 12.10 9.92 -0.73
CA MET A 19 10.96 10.34 0.08
C MET A 19 9.62 10.13 -0.66
N TRP A 20 9.58 10.42 -1.97
CA TRP A 20 8.38 10.13 -2.78
C TRP A 20 8.06 8.64 -2.89
N ILE A 21 9.06 7.75 -2.94
CA ILE A 21 8.82 6.29 -2.88
C ILE A 21 8.18 5.92 -1.54
N VAL A 22 8.70 6.45 -0.43
CA VAL A 22 8.16 6.18 0.90
C VAL A 22 6.72 6.68 1.00
N VAL A 23 6.46 7.93 0.61
CA VAL A 23 5.11 8.51 0.60
C VAL A 23 4.17 7.71 -0.30
N GLY A 24 4.60 7.40 -1.53
CA GLY A 24 3.81 6.63 -2.49
C GLY A 24 3.48 5.22 -2.01
N SER A 25 4.43 4.54 -1.37
CA SER A 25 4.22 3.20 -0.81
C SER A 25 3.25 3.21 0.37
N VAL A 26 3.39 4.17 1.30
CA VAL A 26 2.48 4.31 2.45
C VAL A 26 1.06 4.64 1.96
N LEU A 27 0.92 5.59 1.03
CA LEU A 27 -0.38 5.94 0.45
C LEU A 27 -0.99 4.75 -0.30
N GLY A 28 -0.20 4.06 -1.11
CA GLY A 28 -0.64 2.88 -1.86
C GLY A 28 -1.12 1.77 -0.92
N ILE A 29 -0.32 1.41 0.08
CA ILE A 29 -0.70 0.38 1.06
C ILE A 29 -1.96 0.82 1.81
N ASN A 30 -2.05 2.07 2.26
CA ASN A 30 -3.22 2.54 3.00
C ASN A 30 -4.50 2.50 2.15
N PHE A 31 -4.39 2.82 0.85
CA PHE A 31 -5.51 2.75 -0.08
C PHE A 31 -5.92 1.29 -0.40
N PHE A 32 -4.95 0.41 -0.66
CA PHE A 32 -5.23 -0.97 -1.07
C PHE A 32 -5.49 -1.94 0.08
N ALA A 33 -4.90 -1.73 1.26
CA ALA A 33 -5.06 -2.59 2.42
C ALA A 33 -6.53 -2.87 2.79
N PRO A 34 -7.43 -1.87 2.93
CA PRO A 34 -8.83 -2.15 3.26
C PRO A 34 -9.53 -3.00 2.19
N VAL A 35 -9.21 -2.77 0.91
CA VAL A 35 -9.76 -3.56 -0.21
C VAL A 35 -9.28 -5.00 -0.16
N ILE A 36 -7.97 -5.21 0.08
CA ILE A 36 -7.35 -6.54 0.17
C ILE A 36 -7.91 -7.32 1.38
N VAL A 37 -8.03 -6.67 2.53
CA VAL A 37 -8.57 -7.25 3.76
C VAL A 37 -10.05 -7.61 3.57
N TRP A 38 -10.85 -6.69 3.01
CA TRP A 38 -12.24 -6.97 2.69
C TRP A 38 -12.39 -8.15 1.74
N TYR A 39 -11.57 -8.20 0.68
CA TYR A 39 -11.56 -9.30 -0.29
C TYR A 39 -11.33 -10.66 0.37
N HIS A 40 -10.35 -10.74 1.28
CA HIS A 40 -10.02 -11.97 1.99
C HIS A 40 -11.11 -12.39 3.00
N LEU A 41 -11.73 -11.44 3.69
CA LEU A 41 -12.73 -11.74 4.73
C LEU A 41 -14.10 -12.10 4.15
N LYS A 42 -14.65 -11.27 3.26
CA LYS A 42 -16.02 -11.45 2.72
C LYS A 42 -16.12 -11.31 1.21
N GLY A 43 -15.18 -10.61 0.59
CA GLY A 43 -15.26 -10.30 -0.83
C GLY A 43 -15.24 -11.56 -1.72
N LYS A 44 -14.50 -12.61 -1.37
CA LYS A 44 -14.50 -13.88 -2.14
C LYS A 44 -15.92 -14.47 -2.29
N HIS A 45 -16.64 -14.61 -1.18
CA HIS A 45 -18.00 -15.15 -1.18
C HIS A 45 -18.99 -14.20 -1.88
N PHE A 46 -18.83 -12.88 -1.68
CA PHE A 46 -19.65 -11.89 -2.37
C PHE A 46 -19.46 -11.93 -3.89
N ILE A 47 -18.22 -12.02 -4.37
CA ILE A 47 -17.88 -12.09 -5.80
C ILE A 47 -18.38 -13.39 -6.43
N GLN A 48 -18.26 -14.52 -5.72
CA GLN A 48 -18.81 -15.79 -6.17
C GLN A 48 -20.33 -15.72 -6.34
N LYS A 49 -21.04 -15.21 -5.33
CA LYS A 49 -22.49 -15.03 -5.37
C LYS A 49 -22.93 -14.07 -6.48
N PHE A 50 -22.17 -12.99 -6.71
CA PHE A 50 -22.43 -12.06 -7.81
C PHE A 50 -22.25 -12.72 -9.19
N LYS A 51 -21.25 -13.58 -9.34
CA LYS A 51 -21.03 -14.36 -10.57
C LYS A 51 -22.17 -15.35 -10.83
N GLU A 52 -22.68 -15.99 -9.78
CA GLU A 52 -23.83 -16.90 -9.87
C GLU A 52 -25.11 -16.16 -10.28
N LEU A 53 -25.40 -15.01 -9.66
CA LEU A 53 -26.55 -14.17 -10.00
C LEU A 53 -26.51 -13.64 -11.43
N LYS A 54 -25.33 -13.32 -11.96
CA LYS A 54 -25.16 -12.88 -13.35
C LYS A 54 -25.36 -14.02 -14.37
N ARG A 55 -25.29 -15.28 -13.93
CA ARG A 55 -25.36 -16.46 -14.80
C ARG A 55 -26.77 -17.03 -14.92
N GLN A 56 -27.70 -16.63 -14.04
CA GLN A 56 -29.14 -16.85 -14.16
C GLN A 56 -29.77 -15.77 -15.01
#